data_AF-A0A9X8YRG3-F1
#
_entry.id   AF-A0A9X8YRG3-F1
#
_cell.length_a   1.000
_cell.length_b   1.000
_cell.length_c   1.000
_cell.angle_alpha   90.00
_cell.angle_beta   90.00
_cell.angle_gamma   90.00
#
_symmetry.space_group_name_H-M   'P 1'
#
loop_
_entity.id
_entity.type
_entity.pdbx_description
1 polymer ?
#
loop_
_entity_poly.entity_id
_entity_poly.type
_entity_poly.pdbx_seq_one_letter_code
_entity_poly.pdbx_strand_id
1 'polypeptide(L)'
;AMDGVHKDHPQHVINCGIMEANVIGVAAGLSLTGRVPFVHTFTAFASRRCFDQLFMSLDYQRNNVKVIASDAGVSACHNGGTHMSFE
;
A
#
# COMPACT_ATOMS: atom_id res chain seq x y z
N ALA A 1 3.57 -10.81 -6.45
CA ALA A 1 2.72 -11.27 -5.33
C ALA A 1 1.23 -11.10 -5.64
N MET A 2 0.81 -9.95 -6.19
CA MET A 2 -0.59 -9.72 -6.55
C MET A 2 -1.03 -10.35 -7.88
N ASP A 3 -0.11 -10.93 -8.66
CA ASP A 3 -0.41 -11.48 -9.99
C ASP A 3 -1.37 -12.67 -9.95
N GLY A 4 -1.25 -13.53 -8.93
CA GLY A 4 -2.19 -14.65 -8.71
C GLY A 4 -3.59 -14.15 -8.37
N VAL A 5 -3.68 -13.18 -7.44
CA VAL A 5 -4.96 -12.55 -7.07
C VAL A 5 -5.59 -11.85 -8.27
N HIS A 6 -4.80 -11.18 -9.10
CA HIS A 6 -5.29 -10.53 -10.31
C HIS A 6 -5.83 -11.52 -11.33
N LYS A 7 -5.20 -12.69 -11.47
CA LYS A 7 -5.66 -13.75 -12.36
C LYS A 7 -6.99 -14.35 -11.90
N ASP A 8 -7.11 -14.67 -10.61
CA ASP A 8 -8.28 -15.38 -10.06
C ASP A 8 -9.45 -14.43 -9.76
N HIS A 9 -9.16 -13.16 -9.47
CA HIS A 9 -10.13 -12.14 -9.07
C HIS A 9 -9.87 -10.78 -9.76
N PRO A 10 -9.87 -10.71 -11.10
CA PRO A 10 -9.47 -9.51 -11.84
C PRO A 10 -10.30 -8.27 -11.51
N GLN A 11 -11.60 -8.45 -11.25
CA GLN A 11 -12.52 -7.36 -10.87
C GLN A 11 -12.26 -6.78 -9.47
N HIS A 12 -11.42 -7.42 -8.66
CA HIS A 12 -11.08 -6.98 -7.30
C HIS A 12 -9.66 -6.40 -7.19
N VAL A 13 -8.92 -6.31 -8.30
CA VAL A 13 -7.57 -5.75 -8.33
C VAL A 13 -7.58 -4.43 -9.08
N ILE A 14 -7.14 -3.38 -8.39
CA ILE A 14 -6.94 -2.05 -8.98
C ILE A 14 -5.45 -1.79 -8.97
N ASN A 15 -4.83 -1.76 -10.16
CA ASN A 15 -3.45 -1.33 -10.31
C ASN A 15 -3.42 0.18 -10.56
N CYS A 16 -2.91 0.95 -9.60
CA CYS A 16 -2.77 2.39 -9.72
C CYS A 16 -1.39 2.83 -10.22
N GLY A 17 -0.51 1.93 -10.66
CA GLY A 17 0.86 2.27 -11.07
C GLY A 17 1.75 2.77 -9.92
N ILE A 18 2.79 3.54 -10.26
CA ILE A 18 3.79 4.08 -9.31
C ILE A 18 3.24 5.37 -8.67
N MET A 19 2.14 5.24 -7.92
CA MET A 19 1.41 6.36 -7.34
C MET A 19 0.91 5.99 -5.92
N GLU A 20 1.82 5.74 -5.00
CA GLU A 20 1.52 5.20 -3.67
C GLU A 20 0.58 6.12 -2.86
N ALA A 21 0.79 7.43 -2.91
CA ALA A 21 -0.13 8.39 -2.29
C ALA A 21 -1.55 8.31 -2.86
N ASN A 22 -1.68 8.12 -4.17
CA ASN A 22 -2.98 7.94 -4.83
C ASN A 22 -3.63 6.61 -4.43
N VAL A 23 -2.86 5.52 -4.33
CA VAL A 23 -3.37 4.20 -3.88
C VAL A 23 -4.01 4.32 -2.50
N ILE A 24 -3.38 5.05 -1.58
CA ILE A 24 -3.92 5.26 -0.24
C ILE A 24 -5.25 6.04 -0.29
N GLY A 25 -5.33 7.11 -1.09
CA GLY A 25 -6.57 7.86 -1.27
C GLY A 25 -7.70 7.02 -1.88
N VAL A 26 -7.39 6.21 -2.90
CA VAL A 26 -8.34 5.27 -3.50
C VAL A 26 -8.81 4.24 -2.47
N ALA A 27 -7.91 3.67 -1.69
CA ALA A 27 -8.25 2.71 -0.64
C ALA A 27 -9.11 3.35 0.47
N ALA A 28 -8.80 4.58 0.89
CA ALA A 28 -9.62 5.34 1.82
C ALA A 28 -11.06 5.50 1.28
N GLY A 29 -11.20 5.93 0.03
CA GLY A 29 -12.49 6.06 -0.64
C GLY A 29 -13.26 4.74 -0.72
N LEU A 30 -12.59 3.64 -1.09
CA LEU A 30 -13.21 2.31 -1.12
C LEU A 30 -13.69 1.86 0.26
N SER A 31 -12.93 2.15 1.32
CA SER A 31 -13.33 1.85 2.70
C SER A 31 -14.64 2.52 3.08
N LEU A 32 -14.84 3.77 2.65
CA LEU A 32 -16.08 4.52 2.92
C LEU A 32 -17.31 3.90 2.22
N THR A 33 -17.10 3.13 1.16
CA THR A 33 -18.17 2.40 0.46
C THR A 33 -18.52 1.05 1.12
N GLY A 34 -17.96 0.75 2.30
CA GLY A 34 -18.19 -0.52 3.02
C GLY A 34 -17.32 -1.68 2.55
N ARG A 35 -16.33 -1.44 1.68
CA ARG A 35 -15.34 -2.45 1.27
C ARG A 35 -14.18 -2.49 2.26
N VAL A 36 -13.41 -3.58 2.23
CA VAL A 36 -12.17 -3.73 3.01
C VAL A 36 -11.00 -3.85 2.02
N PRO A 37 -10.40 -2.74 1.59
CA PRO A 37 -9.32 -2.76 0.62
C PRO A 37 -8.00 -3.21 1.25
N PHE A 38 -7.25 -3.99 0.50
CA PHE A 38 -5.89 -4.40 0.81
C PHE A 38 -4.94 -3.66 -0.13
N VAL A 39 -4.07 -2.82 0.45
CA VAL A 39 -3.05 -2.07 -0.27
C VAL A 39 -1.73 -2.81 -0.18
N HIS A 40 -1.04 -2.96 -1.31
CA HIS A 40 0.27 -3.58 -1.37
C HIS A 40 1.30 -2.68 -2.06
N THR A 41 2.44 -2.46 -1.42
CA THR A 41 3.63 -1.78 -1.98
C THR A 41 4.88 -2.20 -1.20
N PHE A 42 6.05 -1.64 -1.50
CA PHE A 42 7.26 -1.90 -0.70
C PHE A 42 7.29 -1.05 0.55
N THR A 43 7.91 -1.57 1.61
CA THR A 43 8.00 -0.90 2.91
C THR A 43 8.62 0.48 2.75
N ALA A 44 9.72 0.62 2.00
CA ALA A 44 10.36 1.90 1.70
C ALA A 44 9.44 2.95 1.03
N PHE A 45 8.38 2.53 0.34
CA PHE A 45 7.41 3.44 -0.27
C PHE A 45 6.23 3.73 0.67
N ALA A 46 5.73 2.71 1.37
CA ALA A 46 4.66 2.85 2.35
C ALA A 46 5.05 3.78 3.51
N SER A 47 6.27 3.64 4.02
CA SER A 47 6.79 4.38 5.18
C SER A 47 7.24 5.80 4.86
N ARG A 48 7.54 6.13 3.60
CA ARG A 48 8.08 7.45 3.21
C ARG A 48 7.23 8.17 2.19
N ARG A 49 6.95 7.53 1.05
CA ARG A 49 6.36 8.21 -0.13
C ARG A 49 4.90 8.57 0.07
N CYS A 50 4.15 7.79 0.83
CA CYS A 50 2.72 8.03 1.09
C CYS A 50 2.38 8.12 2.58
N PHE A 51 3.36 8.41 3.44
CA PHE A 51 3.17 8.39 4.89
C PHE A 51 2.10 9.38 5.35
N ASP A 52 2.12 10.61 4.83
CA ASP A 52 1.12 11.64 5.16
C ASP A 52 -0.29 11.20 4.77
N GLN A 53 -0.48 10.65 3.56
CA GLN A 53 -1.77 10.12 3.12
C GLN A 53 -2.21 8.92 3.96
N LEU A 54 -1.29 8.05 4.37
CA LEU A 54 -1.58 6.91 5.22
C LEU A 54 -2.10 7.39 6.58
N PHE A 55 -1.40 8.33 7.19
CA PHE A 55 -1.80 8.91 8.47
C PHE A 55 -3.15 9.65 8.36
N MET A 56 -3.24 10.64 7.48
CA MET A 56 -4.41 11.52 7.39
C MET A 56 -5.64 10.81 6.84
N SER A 57 -5.48 9.91 5.87
CA SER A 57 -6.62 9.29 5.17
C SER A 57 -7.01 7.93 5.73
N LEU A 58 -6.09 7.20 6.37
CA LEU A 58 -6.42 5.88 6.94
C LEU A 58 -6.52 5.92 8.46
N ASP A 59 -5.45 6.30 9.14
CA ASP A 59 -5.37 6.20 10.60
C ASP A 59 -6.26 7.24 11.29
N TYR A 60 -6.08 8.52 10.95
CA TYR A 60 -6.84 9.62 11.56
C TYR A 60 -8.36 9.49 11.31
N GLN A 61 -8.75 9.03 10.12
CA GLN A 61 -10.16 8.79 9.76
C GLN A 61 -10.70 7.45 10.23
N ARG A 62 -9.85 6.58 10.81
CA ARG A 62 -10.19 5.23 11.26
C ARG A 62 -10.81 4.37 10.15
N ASN A 63 -10.32 4.54 8.92
CA ASN A 63 -10.79 3.77 7.77
C ASN A 63 -10.33 2.31 7.86
N ASN A 64 -11.20 1.38 7.48
CA ASN A 64 -10.95 -0.05 7.53
C ASN A 64 -10.15 -0.53 6.31
N VAL A 65 -8.88 -0.13 6.26
CA VAL A 65 -7.93 -0.51 5.20
C VAL A 65 -6.83 -1.40 5.77
N LYS A 66 -6.33 -2.34 4.97
CA LYS A 66 -5.22 -3.22 5.33
C LYS A 66 -4.02 -2.89 4.46
N VAL A 67 -2.97 -2.33 5.06
CA VAL A 67 -1.73 -1.99 4.35
C VAL A 67 -0.74 -3.12 4.57
N ILE A 68 -0.30 -3.75 3.48
CA ILE A 68 0.69 -4.83 3.48
C ILE A 68 1.90 -4.31 2.71
N ALA A 69 3.01 -4.13 3.41
CA ALA A 69 4.25 -3.68 2.80
C ALA A 69 5.29 -4.80 2.79
N SER A 70 5.87 -5.08 1.63
CA SER A 70 6.91 -6.11 1.48
C SER A 70 8.32 -5.52 1.57
N ASP A 71 9.34 -6.37 1.59
CA ASP A 71 10.75 -5.94 1.51
C ASP A 71 11.17 -5.02 2.68
N ALA A 72 10.90 -5.44 3.91
CA ALA A 72 11.20 -4.66 5.12
C ALA A 72 12.69 -4.72 5.49
N GLY A 73 13.30 -3.56 5.74
CA GLY A 73 14.67 -3.45 6.23
C GLY A 73 15.70 -4.17 5.36
N VAL A 74 16.57 -4.95 6.02
CA VAL A 74 17.69 -5.63 5.35
C VAL A 74 17.25 -6.68 4.32
N SER A 75 15.99 -7.13 4.34
CA SER A 75 15.52 -8.06 3.30
C SER A 75 15.56 -7.43 1.91
N ALA A 76 15.56 -6.10 1.81
CA ALA A 76 15.66 -5.35 0.56
C ALA A 76 17.11 -4.98 0.17
N CYS A 77 18.13 -5.53 0.84
CA CYS A 77 19.54 -5.15 0.66
C CYS A 77 20.02 -5.23 -0.79
N HIS A 78 19.52 -6.20 -1.57
CA HIS A 78 19.85 -6.33 -2.99
C HIS A 78 19.52 -5.07 -3.82
N ASN A 79 18.48 -4.33 -3.43
CA ASN A 79 18.03 -3.10 -4.09
C ASN A 79 18.73 -1.83 -3.54
N GLY A 80 19.67 -1.99 -2.60
CA GLY A 80 20.48 -0.93 -2.03
C GLY A 80 19.80 -0.14 -0.90
N GLY A 81 20.55 0.83 -0.35
CA GLY A 81 20.13 1.61 0.81
C GLY A 81 18.83 2.40 0.63
N THR A 82 18.44 2.73 -0.60
CA THR A 82 17.19 3.43 -0.89
C THR A 82 15.94 2.59 -0.63
N HIS A 83 16.06 1.26 -0.74
CA HIS A 83 14.95 0.32 -0.56
C HIS A 83 14.93 -0.33 0.83
N MET A 84 15.99 -0.18 1.62
CA MET A 84 16.01 -0.64 3.01
C MET A 84 15.31 0.40 3.91
N SER A 85 14.20 -0.02 4.50
CA SER A 85 13.38 0.78 5.44
C SER A 85 13.69 0.40 6.88
N PHE A 86 14.08 1.38 7.68
CA PHE A 86 14.50 1.20 9.08
C PHE A 86 13.75 2.11 10.05
N GLU A 87 12.97 3.05 9.51
CA GLU A 87 12.00 3.87 10.22
C GLU A 87 10.79 3.09 10.75
#